data_AF-A0A7S0R4I1-F1
#
_entry.id   AF-A0A7S0R4I1-F1
#
_cell.length_a   1.000
_cell.length_b   1.000
_cell.length_c   1.000
_cell.angle_alpha   90.00
_cell.angle_beta   90.00
_cell.angle_gamma   90.00
#
_symmetry.space_group_name_H-M   'P 1'
#
loop_
_entity.id
_entity.type
_entity.pdbx_description
1 polymer ?
#
loop_
_entity_poly.entity_id
_entity_poly.type
_entity_poly.pdbx_seq_one_letter_code
_entity_poly.pdbx_strand_id
1 'polypeptide(L)'
;MGSLRGPKPKTSMNRFGCSRTNTRIQHENAGAGQAVHPIAPEDMLPAQRQLKLCLNDIEACDSEAANAAARLSSIQMLIHQGPAKLGNLHKFETCALVGNAGHMTKKKYGEYVDKHQAVVRFNTQEVHKFAAHVGSRTTLRVLNHARSRSACCPGEEQTIPEKRSPSQKLAFLLWHPGAQKELLQQCRKTYPKIEVHALNQKFIMGEVAIMQALRRDVKRFGITGLDAWRQLTS
;
A
#
# COMPACT_ATOMS: atom_id res chain seq x y z
N MET A 1 4.31 -9.95 -32.26
CA MET A 1 4.42 -9.06 -31.09
C MET A 1 3.21 -8.14 -31.03
N GLY A 2 2.12 -8.60 -30.41
CA GLY A 2 0.94 -7.76 -30.19
C GLY A 2 1.15 -6.87 -28.97
N SER A 3 1.03 -5.55 -29.15
CA SER A 3 1.10 -4.58 -28.05
C SER A 3 -0.08 -4.82 -27.10
N LEU A 4 0.16 -5.52 -25.99
CA LEU A 4 -0.80 -5.72 -24.89
C LEU A 4 -1.03 -4.38 -24.15
N ARG A 5 -1.65 -3.40 -24.81
CA ARG A 5 -2.09 -2.17 -24.14
C ARG A 5 -3.31 -2.51 -23.30
N GLY A 6 -3.12 -2.57 -21.99
CA GLY A 6 -4.25 -2.57 -21.05
C GLY A 6 -5.12 -1.32 -21.24
N PRO A 7 -6.32 -1.28 -20.64
CA PRO A 7 -7.17 -0.10 -20.70
C PRO A 7 -6.36 1.15 -20.31
N LYS A 8 -6.49 2.22 -21.11
CA LYS A 8 -5.79 3.47 -20.82
C LYS A 8 -6.17 3.94 -19.41
N PRO A 9 -5.20 4.34 -18.59
CA PRO A 9 -5.48 4.80 -17.25
C PRO A 9 -6.42 6.01 -17.30
N LYS A 10 -7.50 5.96 -16.52
CA LYS A 10 -8.47 7.05 -16.43
C LYS A 10 -7.87 8.19 -15.63
N THR A 11 -8.36 9.40 -15.87
CA THR A 11 -8.01 10.57 -15.05
C THR A 11 -9.29 11.15 -14.46
N SER A 12 -9.21 11.71 -13.27
CA SER A 12 -10.26 12.54 -12.70
C SER A 12 -9.71 13.88 -12.26
N MET A 13 -10.54 14.91 -12.39
CA MET A 13 -10.28 16.22 -11.82
C MET A 13 -10.97 16.29 -10.47
N ASN A 14 -10.21 16.55 -9.42
CA ASN A 14 -10.71 16.69 -8.06
C ASN A 14 -9.98 17.84 -7.36
N ARG A 15 -10.53 18.29 -6.23
CA ARG A 15 -9.94 19.34 -5.39
C ARG A 15 -8.97 18.73 -4.39
N PHE A 16 -7.68 19.04 -4.54
CA PHE A 16 -6.61 18.50 -3.71
C PHE A 16 -5.90 19.59 -2.91
N GLY A 17 -5.17 19.17 -1.87
CA GLY A 17 -4.36 20.06 -1.03
C GLY A 17 -5.19 20.86 -0.04
N CYS A 18 -4.54 21.77 0.68
CA CYS A 18 -5.20 22.64 1.66
C CYS A 18 -5.97 23.76 0.95
N SER A 19 -5.40 24.27 -0.14
CA SER A 19 -5.97 25.25 -1.08
C SER A 19 -7.20 24.74 -1.84
N ARG A 20 -7.47 23.43 -1.82
CA ARG A 20 -8.53 22.78 -2.61
C ARG A 20 -8.40 23.02 -4.12
N THR A 21 -7.16 23.10 -4.62
CA THR A 21 -6.88 23.33 -6.04
C THR A 21 -7.37 22.16 -6.91
N ASN A 22 -8.03 22.47 -8.03
CA ASN A 22 -8.41 21.48 -9.03
C ASN A 22 -7.15 20.89 -9.68
N THR A 23 -6.87 19.62 -9.40
CA THR A 23 -5.74 18.90 -10.03
C THR A 23 -6.28 17.69 -10.78
N ARG A 24 -5.75 17.44 -11.97
CA ARG A 24 -6.02 16.20 -12.71
C ARG A 24 -5.08 15.13 -12.22
N ILE A 25 -5.62 14.03 -11.70
CA ILE A 25 -4.86 12.87 -11.24
C ILE A 25 -5.24 11.65 -12.06
N GLN A 26 -4.21 10.91 -12.45
CA GLN A 26 -4.35 9.61 -13.08
C GLN A 26 -4.74 8.58 -12.03
N HIS A 27 -5.78 7.80 -12.33
CA HIS A 27 -6.23 6.71 -11.48
C HIS A 27 -5.17 5.63 -11.46
N GLU A 28 -4.92 5.10 -10.26
CA GLU A 28 -4.01 4.00 -10.05
C GLU A 28 -4.54 2.71 -10.69
N ASN A 29 -5.86 2.56 -10.82
CA ASN A 29 -6.44 1.45 -11.55
C ASN A 29 -7.81 1.83 -12.11
N ALA A 30 -8.08 1.42 -13.35
CA ALA A 30 -9.24 1.86 -14.12
C ALA A 30 -10.08 0.69 -14.67
N GLY A 31 -10.35 -0.32 -13.83
CA GLY A 31 -11.36 -1.35 -14.10
C GLY A 31 -10.85 -2.80 -13.99
N ALA A 32 -11.53 -3.70 -14.70
CA ALA A 32 -11.29 -5.14 -14.67
C ALA A 32 -9.93 -5.58 -15.27
N GLY A 33 -9.13 -4.65 -15.79
CA GLY A 33 -7.84 -4.95 -16.40
C GLY A 33 -8.02 -5.68 -17.74
N GLN A 34 -6.97 -6.37 -18.19
CA GLN A 34 -7.04 -7.20 -19.40
C GLN A 34 -7.87 -8.46 -19.15
N ALA A 35 -8.62 -8.89 -20.17
CA ALA A 35 -9.20 -10.22 -20.20
C ALA A 35 -8.07 -11.25 -20.33
N VAL A 36 -8.12 -12.30 -19.52
CA VAL A 36 -7.11 -13.35 -19.45
C VAL A 36 -7.83 -14.68 -19.33
N HIS A 37 -7.51 -15.62 -20.22
CA HIS A 37 -8.00 -16.99 -20.13
C HIS A 37 -7.12 -17.78 -19.15
N PRO A 38 -7.70 -18.56 -18.22
CA PRO A 38 -6.94 -19.48 -17.38
C PRO A 38 -6.18 -20.50 -18.22
N ILE A 39 -5.03 -20.96 -17.70
CA ILE A 39 -4.27 -22.07 -18.27
C ILE A 39 -5.11 -23.34 -18.06
N ALA A 40 -5.31 -24.10 -19.13
CA ALA A 40 -6.03 -25.36 -19.05
C ALA A 40 -5.24 -26.37 -18.18
N PRO A 41 -5.89 -27.22 -17.37
CA PRO A 41 -5.19 -28.17 -16.48
C PRO A 41 -4.14 -29.06 -17.18
N GLU A 42 -4.43 -29.46 -18.43
CA GLU A 42 -3.58 -30.25 -19.31
C GLU A 42 -2.30 -29.52 -19.74
N ASP A 43 -2.37 -28.20 -19.92
CA ASP A 43 -1.26 -27.34 -20.35
C ASP A 43 -0.39 -26.84 -19.19
N MET A 44 -0.81 -27.11 -17.95
CA MET A 44 -0.16 -26.58 -16.76
C MET A 44 1.11 -27.36 -16.43
N LEU A 45 2.25 -26.68 -16.33
CA LEU A 45 3.50 -27.31 -15.90
C LEU A 45 3.39 -27.80 -14.44
N PRO A 46 4.15 -28.83 -14.01
CA PRO A 46 4.12 -29.33 -12.63
C PRO A 46 4.25 -28.23 -11.56
N ALA A 47 5.27 -27.37 -11.68
CA ALA A 47 5.48 -26.25 -10.76
C ALA A 47 4.33 -25.21 -10.78
N GLN A 48 3.64 -25.06 -11.91
CA GLN A 48 2.46 -24.20 -12.01
C GLN A 48 1.25 -24.82 -11.30
N ARG A 49 1.10 -26.15 -11.33
CA ARG A 49 0.06 -26.86 -10.56
C ARG A 49 0.29 -26.67 -9.07
N GLN A 50 1.54 -26.80 -8.61
CA GLN A 50 1.89 -26.61 -7.20
C GLN A 50 1.64 -25.17 -6.74
N LEU A 51 2.01 -24.19 -7.56
CA LEU A 51 1.65 -22.79 -7.31
C LEU A 51 0.14 -22.58 -7.26
N LYS A 52 -0.64 -23.18 -8.17
CA LYS A 52 -2.10 -23.08 -8.15
C LYS A 52 -2.70 -23.66 -6.86
N LEU A 53 -2.19 -24.78 -6.36
CA LEU A 53 -2.62 -25.37 -5.09
C LEU A 53 -2.34 -24.39 -3.93
N CYS A 54 -1.10 -23.89 -3.83
CA CYS A 54 -0.70 -22.87 -2.85
C CYS A 54 -1.56 -21.59 -2.90
N LEU A 55 -1.94 -21.12 -4.09
CA LEU A 55 -2.80 -19.95 -4.25
C LEU A 55 -4.24 -20.16 -3.73
N ASN A 56 -4.72 -21.39 -3.69
CA ASN A 56 -6.06 -21.74 -3.20
C ASN A 56 -6.04 -22.16 -1.73
N ASP A 57 -4.95 -22.74 -1.26
CA ASP A 57 -4.74 -23.19 0.12
C ASP A 57 -3.31 -22.87 0.56
N ILE A 58 -3.18 -22.00 1.55
CA ILE A 58 -1.88 -21.56 2.06
C ILE A 58 -1.10 -22.70 2.72
N GLU A 59 -1.78 -23.72 3.24
CA GLU A 59 -1.13 -24.90 3.83
C GLU A 59 -0.50 -25.79 2.75
N ALA A 60 -0.91 -25.65 1.49
CA ALA A 60 -0.33 -26.35 0.36
C ALA A 60 0.91 -25.64 -0.24
N CYS A 61 1.34 -24.52 0.34
CA CYS A 61 2.51 -23.79 -0.12
C CYS A 61 3.82 -24.47 0.28
N ASP A 62 4.67 -24.73 -0.71
CA ASP A 62 6.01 -25.29 -0.53
C ASP A 62 7.09 -24.50 -1.30
N SER A 63 8.31 -25.02 -1.31
CA SER A 63 9.43 -24.41 -2.02
C SER A 63 9.25 -24.43 -3.55
N GLU A 64 8.55 -25.41 -4.12
CA GLU A 64 8.27 -25.46 -5.55
C GLU A 64 7.27 -24.38 -5.96
N ALA A 65 6.18 -24.21 -5.21
CA ALA A 65 5.24 -23.11 -5.36
C ALA A 65 5.94 -21.75 -5.23
N ALA A 66 6.82 -21.59 -4.23
CA ALA A 66 7.58 -20.35 -4.05
C ALA A 66 8.51 -20.05 -5.24
N ASN A 67 9.21 -21.06 -5.75
CA ASN A 67 10.07 -20.92 -6.93
C ASN A 67 9.27 -20.60 -8.20
N ALA A 68 8.09 -21.20 -8.35
CA ALA A 68 7.17 -20.88 -9.45
C ALA A 68 6.63 -19.44 -9.34
N ALA A 69 6.24 -19.01 -8.13
CA ALA A 69 5.79 -17.64 -7.86
C ALA A 69 6.89 -16.61 -8.18
N ALA A 70 8.14 -16.91 -7.80
CA ALA A 70 9.29 -16.04 -8.09
C ALA A 70 9.48 -15.79 -9.59
N ARG A 71 9.07 -16.72 -10.46
CA ARG A 71 9.17 -16.60 -11.92
C ARG A 71 8.01 -15.84 -12.57
N LEU A 72 6.97 -15.48 -11.81
CA LEU A 72 5.86 -14.68 -12.33
C LEU A 72 6.35 -13.32 -12.80
N SER A 73 5.77 -12.83 -13.90
CA SER A 73 6.15 -11.55 -14.49
C SER A 73 5.98 -10.40 -13.50
N SER A 74 4.91 -10.43 -12.72
CA SER A 74 4.62 -9.43 -11.69
C SER A 74 5.64 -9.42 -10.57
N ILE A 75 6.10 -10.59 -10.14
CA ILE A 75 7.08 -10.73 -9.06
C ILE A 75 8.46 -10.30 -9.55
N GLN A 76 8.82 -10.66 -10.78
CA GLN A 76 10.03 -10.15 -11.42
C GLN A 76 9.99 -8.62 -11.55
N MET A 77 8.86 -8.04 -12.00
CA MET A 77 8.72 -6.58 -12.07
C MET A 77 8.89 -5.92 -10.69
N LEU A 78 8.33 -6.50 -9.63
CA LEU A 78 8.48 -6.01 -8.26
C LEU A 78 9.95 -6.02 -7.80
N ILE A 79 10.66 -7.12 -8.03
CA ILE A 79 12.08 -7.26 -7.68
C ILE A 79 12.92 -6.20 -8.42
N HIS A 80 12.66 -6.00 -9.71
CA HIS A 80 13.40 -5.03 -10.53
C HIS A 80 13.08 -3.57 -10.17
N GLN A 81 11.84 -3.25 -9.79
CA GLN A 81 11.47 -1.91 -9.33
C GLN A 81 12.21 -1.55 -8.04
N GLY A 82 12.36 -2.53 -7.13
CA GLY A 82 13.02 -2.34 -5.85
C GLY A 82 12.26 -1.40 -4.92
N PRO A 83 12.83 -1.08 -3.74
CA PRO A 83 12.15 -0.25 -2.75
C PRO A 83 12.08 1.23 -3.17
N ALA A 84 11.06 1.94 -2.67
CA ALA A 84 10.98 3.38 -2.81
C ALA A 84 12.20 4.08 -2.19
N LYS A 85 12.84 4.98 -2.94
CA LYS A 85 13.96 5.79 -2.44
C LYS A 85 13.43 7.00 -1.69
N LEU A 86 13.34 6.92 -0.37
CA LEU A 86 12.85 8.01 0.50
C LEU A 86 14.00 8.65 1.30
N GLY A 87 14.98 9.26 0.63
CA GLY A 87 16.10 9.94 1.30
C GLY A 87 16.95 9.02 2.20
N ASN A 88 17.59 9.58 3.22
CA ASN A 88 18.37 8.81 4.20
C ASN A 88 17.44 8.08 5.17
N LEU A 89 17.03 6.87 4.81
CA LEU A 89 16.19 6.03 5.66
C LEU A 89 17.03 5.26 6.67
N HIS A 90 16.63 5.33 7.94
CA HIS A 90 17.10 4.42 8.96
C HIS A 90 16.60 3.00 8.65
N LYS A 91 17.50 2.02 8.70
CA LYS A 91 17.15 0.60 8.56
C LYS A 91 16.80 0.06 9.94
N PHE A 92 15.60 -0.48 10.07
CA PHE A 92 15.15 -1.20 11.27
C PHE A 92 15.34 -2.70 11.05
N GLU A 93 15.72 -3.42 12.10
CA GLU A 93 15.87 -4.87 12.07
C GLU A 93 14.53 -5.59 12.08
N THR A 94 13.55 -5.05 12.82
CA THR A 94 12.20 -5.61 12.92
C THR A 94 11.13 -4.56 12.69
N CYS A 95 10.16 -4.89 11.83
CA CYS A 95 9.06 -4.03 11.44
C CYS A 95 7.71 -4.74 11.61
N ALA A 96 6.72 -4.07 12.19
CA ALA A 96 5.33 -4.51 12.19
C ALA A 96 4.50 -3.60 11.26
N LEU A 97 3.86 -4.19 10.24
CA LEU A 97 2.92 -3.49 9.36
C LEU A 97 1.48 -3.79 9.82
N VAL A 98 0.81 -2.81 10.41
CA VAL A 98 -0.48 -3.03 11.08
C VAL A 98 -1.61 -2.39 10.29
N GLY A 99 -2.43 -3.23 9.65
CA GLY A 99 -3.64 -2.81 8.94
C GLY A 99 -4.78 -2.40 9.87
N ASN A 100 -5.84 -1.82 9.31
CA ASN A 100 -7.00 -1.29 10.05
C ASN A 100 -8.20 -2.27 10.07
N ALA A 101 -7.99 -3.55 9.78
CA ALA A 101 -9.08 -4.51 9.64
C ALA A 101 -9.72 -4.84 11.00
N GLY A 102 -11.06 -4.88 11.05
CA GLY A 102 -11.80 -5.11 12.30
C GLY A 102 -11.50 -6.46 12.97
N HIS A 103 -11.08 -7.49 12.22
CA HIS A 103 -10.72 -8.79 12.79
C HIS A 103 -9.47 -8.75 13.67
N MET A 104 -8.67 -7.67 13.61
CA MET A 104 -7.50 -7.51 14.46
C MET A 104 -7.85 -7.45 15.95
N THR A 105 -9.09 -7.15 16.32
CA THR A 105 -9.57 -7.19 17.72
C THR A 105 -9.86 -8.60 18.23
N LYS A 106 -9.84 -9.63 17.37
CA LYS A 106 -10.14 -11.01 17.77
C LYS A 106 -9.03 -11.69 18.58
N LYS A 107 -7.80 -11.17 18.55
CA LYS A 107 -6.67 -11.68 19.35
C LYS A 107 -5.88 -10.51 19.96
N LYS A 108 -5.06 -10.81 20.96
CA LYS A 108 -4.23 -9.82 21.67
C LYS A 108 -2.82 -9.76 21.08
N TYR A 109 -2.66 -9.16 19.90
CA TYR A 109 -1.34 -9.02 19.26
C TYR A 109 -0.52 -7.84 19.79
N GLY A 110 -1.04 -7.05 20.74
CA GLY A 110 -0.48 -5.74 21.05
C GLY A 110 0.96 -5.77 21.53
N GLU A 111 1.30 -6.69 22.43
CA GLU A 111 2.66 -6.87 22.91
C GLU A 111 3.60 -7.35 21.80
N TYR A 112 3.14 -8.27 20.95
CA TYR A 112 3.91 -8.75 19.80
C TYR A 112 4.21 -7.61 18.82
N VAL A 113 3.22 -6.76 18.51
CA VAL A 113 3.40 -5.60 17.65
C VAL A 113 4.42 -4.63 18.25
N ASP A 114 4.24 -4.27 19.53
CA ASP A 114 5.07 -3.27 20.20
C ASP A 114 6.51 -3.74 20.50
N LYS A 115 6.83 -5.03 20.32
CA LYS A 115 8.20 -5.57 20.36
C LYS A 115 9.06 -5.20 19.14
N HIS A 116 8.46 -4.74 18.04
CA HIS A 116 9.20 -4.41 16.82
C HIS A 116 9.89 -3.03 16.93
N GLN A 117 11.03 -2.85 16.26
CA GLN A 117 11.72 -1.55 16.27
C GLN A 117 10.90 -0.47 15.56
N ALA A 118 10.28 -0.81 14.44
CA ALA A 118 9.34 0.07 13.72
C ALA A 118 7.93 -0.51 13.68
N VAL A 119 6.94 0.36 13.94
CA VAL A 119 5.51 0.03 13.74
C VAL A 119 4.91 0.98 12.71
N VAL A 120 4.44 0.43 11.60
CA VAL A 120 3.81 1.19 10.51
C VAL A 120 2.29 1.05 10.61
N ARG A 121 1.58 2.18 10.55
CA ARG A 121 0.12 2.25 10.56
C ARG A 121 -0.40 3.06 9.39
N PHE A 122 -1.69 2.94 9.11
CA PHE A 122 -2.33 3.60 7.98
C PHE A 122 -3.37 4.62 8.44
N ASN A 123 -3.41 5.76 7.75
CA ASN A 123 -4.37 6.84 8.00
C ASN A 123 -4.27 7.36 9.45
N THR A 124 -5.39 7.80 10.04
CA THR A 124 -5.46 8.42 11.38
C THR A 124 -6.27 7.58 12.37
N GLN A 125 -6.27 6.26 12.24
CA GLN A 125 -7.01 5.38 13.14
C GLN A 125 -6.47 5.48 14.58
N GLU A 126 -7.35 5.75 15.54
CA GLU A 126 -7.05 5.73 16.97
C GLU A 126 -6.87 4.29 17.46
N VAL A 127 -5.78 4.03 18.19
CA VAL A 127 -5.40 2.67 18.63
C VAL A 127 -5.37 2.48 20.14
N HIS A 128 -5.42 3.56 20.94
CA HIS A 128 -5.25 3.49 22.39
C HIS A 128 -6.28 2.57 23.08
N LYS A 129 -7.55 2.65 22.67
CA LYS A 129 -8.63 1.78 23.18
C LYS A 129 -8.47 0.31 22.77
N PHE A 130 -7.59 0.02 21.82
CA PHE A 130 -7.32 -1.31 21.27
C PHE A 130 -5.88 -1.75 21.52
N ALA A 131 -5.14 -1.10 22.42
CA ALA A 131 -3.70 -1.33 22.60
C ALA A 131 -3.35 -2.80 22.89
N ALA A 132 -4.19 -3.51 23.66
CA ALA A 132 -4.01 -4.94 23.91
C ALA A 132 -4.05 -5.80 22.63
N HIS A 133 -4.76 -5.35 21.60
CA HIS A 133 -4.98 -6.06 20.35
C HIS A 133 -4.00 -5.66 19.25
N VAL A 134 -3.71 -4.36 19.12
CA VAL A 134 -2.98 -3.82 17.96
C VAL A 134 -1.74 -3.02 18.34
N GLY A 135 -1.39 -2.98 19.62
CA GLY A 135 -0.25 -2.23 20.14
C GLY A 135 -0.56 -0.75 20.30
N SER A 136 0.37 -0.05 20.94
CA SER A 136 0.29 1.37 21.28
C SER A 136 1.32 2.19 20.52
N ARG A 137 2.36 1.55 19.97
CA ARG A 137 3.45 2.23 19.27
C ARG A 137 3.09 2.51 17.81
N THR A 138 3.64 3.60 17.31
CA THR A 138 3.64 4.04 15.91
C THR A 138 4.96 4.73 15.65
N THR A 139 5.66 4.29 14.61
CA THR A 139 6.90 4.90 14.10
C THR A 139 6.64 5.62 12.78
N LEU A 140 5.78 5.04 11.92
CA LEU A 140 5.43 5.61 10.62
C LEU A 140 3.92 5.56 10.40
N ARG A 141 3.32 6.67 9.93
CA ARG A 141 1.96 6.66 9.36
C ARG A 141 2.00 6.86 7.85
N VAL A 142 1.36 5.93 7.14
CA VAL A 142 1.08 6.04 5.70
C VAL A 142 -0.29 6.69 5.54
N LEU A 143 -0.32 7.92 5.02
CA LEU A 143 -1.53 8.73 4.94
C LEU A 143 -2.05 8.83 3.51
N ASN A 144 -3.33 8.53 3.32
CA ASN A 144 -4.03 8.87 2.09
C ASN A 144 -4.24 10.39 1.97
N HIS A 145 -4.81 10.85 0.85
CA HIS A 145 -5.01 12.28 0.60
C HIS A 145 -5.89 12.97 1.66
N ALA A 146 -7.08 12.43 1.92
CA ALA A 146 -8.03 13.01 2.87
C ALA A 146 -7.41 13.12 4.27
N ARG A 147 -6.69 12.08 4.70
CA ARG A 147 -6.05 12.03 6.02
C ARG A 147 -4.81 12.91 6.10
N SER A 148 -4.08 13.07 5.00
CA SER A 148 -2.99 14.06 4.89
C SER A 148 -3.53 15.47 5.07
N ARG A 149 -4.67 15.78 4.43
CA ARG A 149 -5.34 17.08 4.58
C ARG A 149 -5.79 17.32 6.00
N SER A 150 -6.60 16.40 6.55
CA SER A 150 -7.11 16.52 7.91
C SER A 150 -6.00 16.73 8.93
N ALA A 151 -4.90 15.96 8.81
CA ALA A 151 -3.80 16.06 9.74
C ALA A 151 -2.98 17.35 9.60
N CYS A 152 -2.82 17.89 8.39
CA CYS A 152 -1.82 18.95 8.13
C CYS A 152 -2.40 20.32 7.82
N CYS A 153 -3.59 20.41 7.22
CA CYS A 153 -4.14 21.68 6.75
C CYS A 153 -4.75 22.51 7.89
N PRO A 154 -4.62 23.85 7.87
CA PRO A 154 -5.25 24.72 8.86
C PRO A 154 -6.79 24.61 8.81
N GLY A 155 -7.44 24.68 9.97
CA GLY A 155 -8.90 24.70 10.07
C GLY A 155 -9.59 23.34 9.86
N GLU A 156 -8.83 22.25 9.71
CA GLU A 156 -9.38 20.88 9.74
C GLU A 156 -9.34 20.35 11.20
N GLU A 157 -10.43 19.75 11.68
CA GLU A 157 -10.62 19.40 13.11
C GLU A 157 -9.90 18.12 13.58
N GLN A 158 -9.27 17.36 12.68
CA GLN A 158 -8.72 16.03 13.00
C GLN A 158 -7.20 16.03 13.11
N THR A 159 -6.72 15.99 14.35
CA THR A 159 -5.31 15.77 14.69
C THR A 159 -4.93 14.30 14.56
N ILE A 160 -3.63 14.03 14.45
CA ILE A 160 -3.10 12.67 14.55
C ILE A 160 -3.40 12.06 15.93
N PRO A 161 -3.69 10.75 16.02
CA PRO A 161 -3.99 10.11 17.32
C PRO A 161 -2.80 10.11 18.29
N GLU A 162 -1.58 10.14 17.77
CA GLU A 162 -0.38 10.24 18.58
C GLU A 162 -0.34 11.57 19.32
N LYS A 163 -0.60 11.52 20.64
CA LYS A 163 -0.27 12.63 21.54
C LYS A 163 1.21 12.95 21.39
N ARG A 164 1.58 14.24 21.48
CA ARG A 164 2.99 14.70 21.46
C ARG A 164 3.77 14.04 22.60
N SER A 165 4.27 12.82 22.39
CA SER A 165 5.21 12.15 23.27
C SER A 165 6.62 12.43 22.75
N PRO A 166 7.49 13.10 23.52
CA PRO A 166 8.86 13.40 23.10
C PRO A 166 9.70 12.16 22.76
N SER A 167 9.35 10.99 23.30
CA SER A 167 10.13 9.76 23.17
C SER A 167 9.82 8.94 21.91
N GLN A 168 8.71 9.21 21.22
CA GLN A 168 8.29 8.43 20.06
C GLN A 168 8.67 9.15 18.77
N LYS A 169 9.69 8.64 18.06
CA LYS A 169 10.03 9.10 16.71
C LYS A 169 8.89 8.72 15.76
N LEU A 170 8.12 9.72 15.35
CA LEU A 170 7.02 9.59 14.40
C LEU A 170 7.42 10.22 13.07
N ALA A 171 7.10 9.54 11.97
CA ALA A 171 7.24 10.03 10.61
C ALA A 171 5.95 9.82 9.82
N PHE A 172 5.74 10.64 8.79
CA PHE A 172 4.62 10.52 7.84
C PHE A 172 5.11 10.19 6.44
N LEU A 173 4.38 9.30 5.79
CA LEU A 173 4.50 9.00 4.37
C LEU A 173 3.17 9.33 3.67
N LEU A 174 3.16 10.40 2.87
CA LEU A 174 2.01 10.78 2.07
C LEU A 174 2.05 10.00 0.75
N TRP A 175 1.10 9.09 0.53
CA TRP A 175 1.15 8.23 -0.67
C TRP A 175 0.43 8.82 -1.88
N HIS A 176 -0.56 9.69 -1.69
CA HIS A 176 -1.37 10.18 -2.80
C HIS A 176 -0.68 11.34 -3.58
N PRO A 177 -0.73 11.36 -4.93
CA PRO A 177 -0.02 12.36 -5.75
C PRO A 177 -0.66 13.75 -5.81
N GLY A 178 -1.96 13.87 -5.52
CA GLY A 178 -2.72 15.13 -5.58
C GLY A 178 -2.20 16.22 -4.64
N ALA A 179 -1.79 17.36 -5.19
CA ALA A 179 -1.24 18.53 -4.47
C ALA A 179 -0.11 18.17 -3.48
N GLN A 180 0.69 17.15 -3.80
CA GLN A 180 1.66 16.56 -2.87
C GLN A 180 2.72 17.57 -2.40
N LYS A 181 3.17 18.49 -3.26
CA LYS A 181 4.14 19.55 -2.89
C LYS A 181 3.58 20.48 -1.81
N GLU A 182 2.33 20.92 -1.99
CA GLU A 182 1.63 21.79 -1.03
C GLU A 182 1.45 21.06 0.30
N LEU A 183 0.93 19.82 0.26
CA LEU A 183 0.73 19.01 1.46
C LEU A 183 2.03 18.75 2.21
N LEU A 184 3.13 18.43 1.51
CA LEU A 184 4.44 18.26 2.13
C LEU A 184 4.89 19.52 2.88
N GLN A 185 4.80 20.69 2.22
CA GLN A 185 5.18 21.96 2.82
C GLN A 185 4.32 22.28 4.05
N GLN A 186 3.01 22.09 3.92
CA GLN A 186 2.09 22.38 5.01
C GLN A 186 2.25 21.41 6.18
N CYS A 187 2.43 20.10 5.93
CA CYS A 187 2.69 19.12 6.98
C CYS A 187 3.97 19.44 7.76
N ARG A 188 5.06 19.83 7.08
CA ARG A 188 6.32 20.23 7.74
C ARG A 188 6.16 21.48 8.59
N LYS A 189 5.31 22.43 8.15
CA LYS A 189 4.95 23.61 8.94
C LYS A 189 4.14 23.24 10.19
N THR A 190 3.14 22.37 10.04
CA THR A 190 2.26 21.93 11.13
C THR A 190 3.01 21.06 12.15
N TYR A 191 3.95 20.24 11.68
CA TYR A 191 4.74 19.30 12.48
C TYR A 191 6.25 19.45 12.25
N PRO A 192 6.89 20.53 12.77
CA PRO A 192 8.30 20.83 12.50
C PRO A 192 9.29 19.79 13.06
N LYS A 193 8.85 18.92 13.97
CA LYS A 193 9.66 17.86 14.57
C LYS A 193 9.39 16.46 14.00
N ILE A 194 8.44 16.33 13.08
CA ILE A 194 8.07 15.05 12.45
C ILE A 194 8.69 15.02 11.06
N GLU A 195 9.34 13.92 10.73
CA GLU A 195 9.83 13.68 9.36
C GLU A 195 8.64 13.43 8.43
N VAL A 196 8.56 14.17 7.33
CA VAL A 196 7.47 14.04 6.36
C VAL A 196 8.05 13.76 4.97
N HIS A 197 7.69 12.60 4.45
CA HIS A 197 8.04 12.10 3.13
C HIS A 197 6.77 11.94 2.28
N ALA A 198 6.95 11.87 0.97
CA ALA A 198 5.87 11.49 0.07
C ALA A 198 6.37 10.49 -0.96
N LEU A 199 5.50 9.57 -1.37
CA LEU A 199 5.82 8.62 -2.43
C LEU A 199 5.91 9.36 -3.77
N ASN A 200 6.98 9.07 -4.50
CA ASN A 200 7.18 9.61 -5.83
C ASN A 200 6.10 9.06 -6.79
N GLN A 201 5.52 9.93 -7.62
CA GLN A 201 4.49 9.53 -8.59
C GLN A 201 4.95 8.42 -9.56
N LYS A 202 6.20 8.45 -10.03
CA LYS A 202 6.75 7.38 -10.88
C LYS A 202 6.79 6.04 -10.15
N PHE A 203 7.12 6.04 -8.85
CA PHE A 203 7.11 4.83 -8.03
C PHE A 203 5.68 4.27 -7.88
N ILE A 204 4.71 5.13 -7.55
CA ILE A 204 3.28 4.75 -7.45
C ILE A 204 2.80 4.15 -8.77
N MET A 205 3.11 4.78 -9.91
CA MET A 205 2.73 4.27 -11.22
C MET A 205 3.41 2.93 -11.56
N GLY A 206 4.61 2.70 -11.05
CA GLY A 206 5.28 1.41 -11.14
C GLY A 206 4.59 0.31 -10.33
N GLU A 207 4.26 0.59 -9.06
CA GLU A 207 3.47 -0.31 -8.20
C GLU A 207 2.12 -0.67 -8.84
N VAL A 208 1.46 0.31 -9.44
CA VAL A 208 0.23 0.11 -10.23
C VAL A 208 0.45 -0.88 -11.39
N ALA A 209 1.52 -0.70 -12.16
CA ALA A 209 1.83 -1.58 -13.29
C ALA A 209 2.13 -3.01 -12.80
N ILE A 210 2.84 -3.16 -11.69
CA ILE A 210 3.11 -4.44 -11.02
C ILE A 210 1.81 -5.10 -10.58
N MET A 211 0.92 -4.36 -9.92
CA MET A 211 -0.39 -4.89 -9.49
C MET A 211 -1.25 -5.32 -10.68
N GLN A 212 -1.21 -4.58 -11.79
CA GLN A 212 -1.89 -5.00 -13.03
C GLN A 212 -1.27 -6.28 -13.62
N ALA A 213 0.05 -6.44 -13.54
CA ALA A 213 0.72 -7.68 -13.94
C ALA A 213 0.34 -8.85 -13.01
N LEU A 214 0.31 -8.61 -11.69
CA LEU A 214 -0.04 -9.64 -10.70
C LEU A 214 -1.45 -10.16 -10.97
N ARG A 215 -2.40 -9.26 -11.25
CA ARG A 215 -3.76 -9.63 -11.64
C ARG A 215 -3.79 -10.52 -12.87
N ARG A 216 -2.98 -10.23 -13.89
CA ARG A 216 -2.89 -11.11 -15.08
C ARG A 216 -2.32 -12.47 -14.70
N ASP A 217 -1.25 -12.48 -13.92
CA ASP A 217 -0.57 -13.72 -13.51
C ASP A 217 -1.51 -14.62 -12.70
N VAL A 218 -2.18 -14.11 -11.66
CA VAL A 218 -3.09 -14.93 -10.84
C VAL A 218 -4.37 -15.34 -11.58
N LYS A 219 -4.88 -14.52 -12.51
CA LYS A 219 -6.02 -14.91 -13.38
C LYS A 219 -5.70 -16.11 -14.26
N ARG A 220 -4.44 -16.25 -14.72
CA ARG A 220 -4.00 -17.44 -15.48
C ARG A 220 -4.13 -18.72 -14.66
N PHE A 221 -4.09 -18.63 -13.33
CA PHE A 221 -4.33 -19.75 -12.42
C PHE A 221 -5.79 -19.93 -12.02
N GLY A 222 -6.71 -19.16 -12.59
CA GLY A 222 -8.14 -19.21 -12.30
C GLY A 222 -8.56 -18.42 -11.05
N ILE A 223 -7.66 -17.64 -10.46
CA ILE A 223 -8.01 -16.76 -9.33
C ILE A 223 -8.80 -15.56 -9.87
N THR A 224 -10.06 -15.46 -9.44
CA THR A 224 -10.99 -14.38 -9.81
C THR A 224 -11.28 -13.47 -8.61
N GLY A 225 -12.17 -12.49 -8.74
CA GLY A 225 -12.52 -11.58 -7.62
C GLY A 225 -11.52 -10.44 -7.38
N LEU A 226 -10.39 -10.42 -8.08
CA LEU A 226 -9.45 -9.29 -8.12
C LEU A 226 -9.80 -8.27 -9.21
N ASP A 227 -11.05 -8.31 -9.70
CA ASP A 227 -11.56 -7.44 -10.75
C ASP A 227 -12.31 -6.23 -10.19
N ALA A 228 -12.35 -5.16 -10.99
CA ALA A 228 -13.00 -3.90 -10.65
C ALA A 228 -12.41 -3.10 -9.46
N TRP A 229 -11.12 -3.26 -9.14
CA TRP A 229 -10.45 -2.32 -8.22
C TRP A 229 -10.30 -0.93 -8.86
N ARG A 230 -10.95 0.08 -8.27
CA ARG A 230 -10.65 1.50 -8.51
C ARG A 230 -10.03 2.08 -7.24
N GLN A 231 -8.73 2.37 -7.26
CA GLN A 231 -8.12 3.16 -6.18
C GLN A 231 -8.20 4.64 -6.56
N LEU A 232 -9.13 5.34 -5.90
CA LEU A 232 -9.16 6.77 -5.58
C LEU A 232 -10.30 7.06 -4.57
N THR A 233 -10.55 6.16 -3.62
CA THR A 233 -11.34 6.49 -2.41
C THR A 233 -10.38 6.95 -1.33
N SER A 234 -10.04 8.24 -1.37
CA SER A 234 -9.66 8.95 -0.14
C SER A 234 -10.89 9.21 0.71
#